data_AF-A0A1T5L8R9-F1
#
_entry.id   AF-A0A1T5L8R9-F1
#
_cell.length_a   1.000
_cell.length_b   1.000
_cell.length_c   1.000
_cell.angle_alpha   90.00
_cell.angle_beta   90.00
_cell.angle_gamma   90.00
#
_symmetry.space_group_name_H-M   'P 1'
#
loop_
_entity.id
_entity.type
_entity.pdbx_description
1 polymer ?
#
loop_
_entity_poly.entity_id
_entity_poly.type
_entity_poly.pdbx_seq_one_letter_code
_entity_poly.pdbx_strand_id
1 'polypeptide(L)'
;MTQRIIDRSYVGEVLQHIYSSDLNIKVTLFSEGGYYYIVNKEEKRFPLQGATLEEAVTYLGYKIAADYPSSNFSFWWKQNFSCNL
;
A
#
# COMPACT_ATOMS: atom_id res chain seq x y z
N MET A 1 -17.41 -4.48 -13.97
CA MET A 1 -16.01 -4.01 -13.87
C MET A 1 -15.29 -4.93 -12.92
N THR A 2 -14.32 -5.70 -13.41
CA THR A 2 -13.69 -6.81 -12.69
C THR A 2 -12.70 -6.26 -11.66
N GLN A 3 -12.96 -6.54 -10.38
CA GLN A 3 -12.16 -6.12 -9.23
C GLN A 3 -10.74 -6.71 -9.38
N ARG A 4 -9.70 -5.85 -9.41
CA ARG A 4 -8.31 -6.29 -9.56
C ARG A 4 -7.66 -6.46 -8.19
N ILE A 5 -7.24 -7.68 -7.88
CA ILE A 5 -6.17 -7.95 -6.90
C ILE A 5 -4.89 -7.38 -7.52
N ILE A 6 -4.02 -6.72 -6.73
CA ILE A 6 -2.70 -6.33 -7.24
C ILE A 6 -1.98 -7.60 -7.68
N ASP A 7 -1.72 -7.74 -8.97
CA ASP A 7 -0.77 -8.73 -9.46
C ASP A 7 0.63 -8.13 -9.52
N ARG A 8 1.62 -8.98 -9.77
CA ARG A 8 3.05 -8.64 -9.82
C ARG A 8 3.38 -7.46 -10.74
N SER A 9 2.57 -7.22 -11.76
CA SER A 9 2.74 -6.14 -12.74
C SER A 9 2.40 -4.77 -12.14
N TYR A 10 1.50 -4.72 -11.15
CA TYR A 10 1.05 -3.48 -10.51
C TYR A 10 1.82 -3.14 -9.23
N VAL A 11 2.57 -4.09 -8.67
CA VAL A 11 3.40 -3.86 -7.48
C VAL A 11 4.34 -2.66 -7.68
N GLY A 12 5.06 -2.63 -8.80
CA GLY A 12 5.99 -1.54 -9.12
C GLY A 12 5.28 -0.20 -9.28
N GLU A 13 4.15 -0.19 -9.98
CA GLU A 13 3.34 1.02 -10.23
C GLU A 13 2.82 1.62 -8.92
N VAL A 14 2.26 0.78 -8.04
CA VAL A 14 1.74 1.21 -6.73
C VAL A 14 2.86 1.77 -5.87
N LEU A 15 3.99 1.07 -5.77
CA LEU A 15 5.14 1.56 -5.00
C LEU A 15 5.66 2.88 -5.57
N GLN A 16 5.77 3.00 -6.89
CA GLN A 16 6.20 4.24 -7.54
C GLN A 16 5.24 5.40 -7.22
N HIS A 17 3.92 5.19 -7.27
CA HIS A 17 2.94 6.22 -6.92
C HIS A 17 3.00 6.62 -5.45
N ILE A 18 3.28 5.67 -4.55
CA ILE A 18 3.53 5.93 -3.12
C ILE A 18 4.77 6.82 -2.97
N TYR A 19 5.91 6.42 -3.54
CA TYR A 19 7.18 7.16 -3.44
C TYR A 19 7.17 8.52 -4.15
N SER A 20 6.36 8.68 -5.20
CA SER A 20 6.25 9.92 -5.96
C SER A 20 5.19 10.87 -5.38
N SER A 21 4.43 10.44 -4.37
CA SER A 21 3.42 11.31 -3.77
C SER A 21 4.06 12.35 -2.86
N ASP A 22 3.52 13.57 -2.85
CA ASP A 22 3.91 14.66 -1.93
C ASP A 22 3.65 14.35 -0.45
N LEU A 23 2.98 13.23 -0.19
CA LEU A 23 2.94 12.66 1.13
C LEU A 23 4.40 12.32 1.44
N ASN A 24 5.01 13.01 2.38
CA ASN A 24 6.30 12.63 2.93
C ASN A 24 6.06 11.32 3.71
N ILE A 25 5.83 10.21 2.99
CA ILE A 25 5.11 9.04 3.49
C ILE A 25 5.93 8.41 4.59
N LYS A 26 5.50 8.63 5.82
CA LYS A 26 5.98 7.92 7.01
C LYS A 26 5.32 6.54 7.16
N VAL A 27 4.60 6.06 6.15
CA VAL A 27 3.98 4.73 6.11
C VAL A 27 4.74 3.85 5.13
N THR A 28 5.66 3.03 5.62
CA THR A 28 6.60 2.29 4.78
C THR A 28 6.40 0.80 4.93
N LEU A 29 6.50 0.07 3.81
CA LEU A 29 6.58 -1.37 3.80
C LEU A 29 8.04 -1.81 3.88
N PHE A 30 8.32 -2.72 4.78
CA PHE A 30 9.63 -3.34 4.93
C PHE A 30 9.52 -4.86 4.77
N SER A 31 10.64 -5.47 4.42
CA SER A 31 10.81 -6.91 4.33
C SER A 31 12.05 -7.32 5.15
N GLU A 32 11.85 -8.16 6.16
CA GLU A 32 12.93 -8.66 7.03
C GLU A 32 12.62 -10.09 7.45
N GLY A 33 13.63 -10.97 7.39
CA GLY A 33 13.49 -12.36 7.81
C GLY A 33 12.42 -13.16 7.05
N GLY A 34 12.06 -12.76 5.82
CA GLY A 34 11.00 -13.38 5.03
C GLY A 34 9.58 -12.91 5.39
N TYR A 35 9.45 -11.90 6.26
CA TYR A 35 8.17 -11.30 6.64
C TYR A 35 8.06 -9.87 6.14
N TYR A 36 6.83 -9.46 5.83
CA TYR A 36 6.49 -8.08 5.53
C TYR A 36 5.96 -7.36 6.76
N TYR A 37 6.31 -6.10 6.93
CA TYR A 37 5.74 -5.25 7.98
C TYR A 37 5.50 -3.83 7.47
N ILE A 38 4.34 -3.27 7.85
CA ILE A 38 4.02 -1.87 7.60
C ILE A 38 4.37 -1.08 8.85
N VAL A 39 5.21 -0.06 8.70
CA VAL A 39 5.51 0.90 9.77
C VAL A 39 4.69 2.15 9.50
N ASN A 40 3.91 2.61 10.46
CA ASN A 40 3.13 3.84 10.32
C ASN A 40 3.92 5.09 10.78
N LYS A 41 3.29 6.27 10.68
CA LYS A 41 3.87 7.55 11.13
C LYS A 41 4.24 7.64 12.61
N GLU A 42 3.70 6.75 13.44
CA GLU A 42 3.98 6.63 14.88
C GLU A 42 5.04 5.55 15.16
N GLU A 43 5.74 5.07 14.13
CA GLU A 43 6.73 3.99 14.19
C GLU A 43 6.17 2.64 14.68
N LYS A 44 4.84 2.48 14.70
CA LYS A 44 4.18 1.22 15.03
C LYS A 44 4.32 0.27 13.86
N ARG A 45 4.84 -0.93 14.16
CA ARG A 45 5.02 -2.01 13.18
C ARG A 45 3.80 -2.93 13.18
N PHE A 46 3.22 -3.13 12.01
CA PHE A 46 2.12 -4.06 11.78
C PHE A 46 2.65 -5.23 10.95
N PRO A 47 2.85 -6.42 11.55
CA PRO A 47 3.35 -7.57 10.83
C PRO A 47 2.27 -8.13 9.89
N LEU A 48 2.68 -8.47 8.67
CA LEU A 48 1.86 -9.14 7.66
C LEU A 48 2.39 -10.57 7.48
N GLN A 49 2.16 -11.41 8.49
CA GLN A 49 2.63 -12.80 8.46
C GLN A 49 1.92 -13.61 7.38
N GLY A 50 2.69 -14.36 6.58
CA GLY A 50 2.16 -15.20 5.51
C GLY A 50 1.66 -14.43 4.28
N ALA A 51 1.80 -13.10 4.26
CA ALA A 51 1.41 -12.30 3.11
C ALA A 51 2.44 -12.42 1.98
N THR A 52 1.93 -12.50 0.76
CA THR A 52 2.71 -12.28 -0.46
C THR A 52 3.08 -10.80 -0.61
N LEU A 53 4.01 -10.49 -1.54
CA LEU A 53 4.40 -9.11 -1.81
C LEU A 53 3.20 -8.29 -2.31
N GLU A 54 2.38 -8.91 -3.15
CA GLU A 54 1.16 -8.38 -3.75
C GLU A 54 0.13 -8.01 -2.66
N GLU A 55 -0.12 -8.90 -1.72
CA GLU A 55 -1.00 -8.64 -0.58
C GLU A 55 -0.44 -7.56 0.33
N ALA A 56 0.88 -7.57 0.57
CA ALA A 56 1.52 -6.57 1.41
C ALA A 56 1.43 -5.16 0.82
N VAL A 57 1.63 -5.03 -0.50
CA VAL A 57 1.49 -3.77 -1.24
C VAL A 57 0.02 -3.35 -1.33
N THR A 58 -0.91 -4.32 -1.45
CA THR A 58 -2.36 -4.05 -1.39
C THR A 58 -2.76 -3.45 -0.06
N TYR A 59 -2.29 -4.04 1.04
CA TYR A 59 -2.52 -3.52 2.38
C TYR A 59 -1.92 -2.13 2.58
N LEU A 60 -0.69 -1.92 2.09
CA LEU A 60 -0.02 -0.62 2.17
C LEU A 60 -0.82 0.46 1.43
N GLY A 61 -1.22 0.21 0.19
CA GLY A 61 -1.99 1.14 -0.61
C GLY A 61 -3.36 1.44 0.00
N TYR A 62 -4.07 0.43 0.49
CA TYR A 62 -5.33 0.65 1.21
C TYR A 62 -5.13 1.54 2.43
N LYS A 63 -4.09 1.25 3.24
CA LYS A 63 -3.80 2.01 4.46
C LYS A 63 -3.49 3.47 4.15
N ILE A 64 -2.65 3.73 3.16
CA ILE A 64 -2.30 5.12 2.76
C ILE A 64 -3.55 5.83 2.21
N ALA A 65 -4.36 5.16 1.38
CA ALA A 65 -5.58 5.76 0.84
C ALA A 65 -6.61 6.10 1.93
N ALA A 66 -6.69 5.29 2.99
CA ALA A 66 -7.54 5.51 4.15
C ALA A 66 -7.01 6.59 5.11
N ASP A 67 -5.69 6.58 5.39
CA ASP A 67 -5.04 7.54 6.27
C ASP A 67 -4.96 8.95 5.64
N TYR A 68 -4.92 9.04 4.30
CA TYR A 68 -4.80 10.28 3.53
C TYR A 68 -5.85 10.39 2.41
N PRO A 69 -7.14 10.53 2.73
CA PRO A 69 -8.24 10.43 1.76
C PRO A 69 -8.27 11.55 0.72
N SER A 70 -7.62 12.70 1.01
CA SER A 70 -7.53 13.86 0.11
C SER A 70 -6.23 13.90 -0.71
N SER A 71 -5.40 12.86 -0.62
CA SER A 71 -4.13 12.81 -1.36
C SER A 71 -4.32 12.41 -2.81
N ASN A 72 -3.43 12.88 -3.69
CA ASN A 72 -3.37 12.44 -5.09
C ASN A 72 -3.28 10.91 -5.22
N PHE A 73 -2.55 10.27 -4.29
CA PHE A 73 -2.48 8.81 -4.20
C PHE A 73 -3.86 8.19 -3.92
N SER A 74 -4.62 8.68 -2.94
CA SER A 74 -5.94 8.11 -2.60
C SER A 74 -6.94 8.24 -3.75
N PHE A 75 -6.90 9.35 -4.50
CA PHE A 75 -7.72 9.51 -5.71
C PHE A 75 -7.34 8.50 -6.80
N TRP A 76 -6.05 8.40 -7.12
CA TRP A 76 -5.54 7.41 -8.08
C TRP A 76 -5.87 5.98 -7.64
N TRP A 77 -5.68 5.65 -6.36
CA TRP A 77 -5.96 4.34 -5.79
C TRP A 77 -7.44 3.96 -5.98
N LYS A 78 -8.38 4.85 -5.63
CA LYS A 78 -9.82 4.59 -5.80
C LYS A 78 -10.26 4.43 -7.25
N GLN A 79 -9.55 5.05 -8.20
CA GLN A 79 -9.83 4.90 -9.62
C GLN A 79 -9.33 3.55 -10.17
N ASN A 80 -8.25 3.00 -9.60
CA ASN A 80 -7.57 1.82 -10.14
C ASN A 80 -7.85 0.53 -9.35
N PHE A 81 -8.17 0.63 -8.05
CA PHE A 81 -8.33 -0.50 -7.13
C PHE A 81 -9.62 -0.37 -6.30
N SER A 82 -10.24 -1.51 -5.99
CA SER A 82 -11.52 -1.55 -5.24
C SER A 82 -11.29 -1.48 -3.72
N CYS A 83 -12.01 -0.60 -3.03
CA CYS A 83 -11.92 -0.36 -1.58
C CYS A 83 -12.75 -1.30 -0.70
N ASN A 84 -12.83 -2.61 -1.02
CA ASN A 84 -13.48 -3.58 -0.14
C ASN A 84 -12.43 -4.53 0.43
N LEU A 85 -11.99 -4.27 1.67
CA LEU A 85 -11.35 -5.25 2.55
C LEU A 85 -12.42 -5.88 3.44
#